data_AF-X1L011-F1
#
_entry.id   AF-X1L011-F1
#
_cell.length_a   1.000
_cell.length_b   1.000
_cell.length_c   1.000
_cell.angle_alpha   90.00
_cell.angle_beta   90.00
_cell.angle_gamma   90.00
#
_symmetry.space_group_name_H-M   'P 1'
#
loop_
_entity.id
_entity.type
_entity.pdbx_description
1 polymer ?
#
loop_
_entity_poly.entity_id
_entity_poly.type
_entity_poly.pdbx_seq_one_letter_code
_entity_poly.pdbx_strand_id
1 'polypeptide(L)'
;QKFESWRKYQRQAVEFVVESDSKFTAIDAPTGIGKTLMGNSVMSLFGGKGYYLVGTKALQEQVVRDYPDVKVLKGRSNFKCRLFDVTCDQCPYSAINKECPEKDM
;
A
#
# COMPACT_ATOMS: atom_id res chain seq x y z
N GLN A 1 9.79 11.68 14.09
CA GLN A 1 9.89 10.36 13.42
C GLN A 1 8.86 9.45 14.10
N LYS A 2 7.85 8.90 13.40
CA LYS A 2 6.65 8.30 14.04
C LYS A 2 6.93 6.98 14.78
N PHE A 3 8.06 6.32 14.50
CA PHE A 3 8.45 5.03 15.07
C PHE A 3 9.90 5.12 15.56
N GLU A 4 10.09 5.19 16.88
CA GLU A 4 11.42 5.31 17.52
C GLU A 4 11.97 3.96 17.98
N SER A 5 11.09 3.01 18.31
CA SER A 5 11.47 1.69 18.80
C SER A 5 10.41 0.64 18.50
N TRP A 6 10.83 -0.63 18.51
CA TRP A 6 9.95 -1.78 18.36
C TRP A 6 9.05 -1.94 19.60
N ARG A 7 7.74 -2.07 19.38
CA ARG A 7 6.80 -2.52 20.40
C ARG A 7 6.94 -4.03 20.60
N LYS A 8 6.41 -4.51 21.72
CA LYS A 8 6.38 -5.95 22.07
C LYS A 8 5.89 -6.78 20.88
N TYR A 9 6.60 -7.87 20.58
CA TYR A 9 6.35 -8.84 19.52
C TYR A 9 6.54 -8.37 18.06
N GLN A 10 6.70 -7.06 17.79
CA GLN A 10 6.86 -6.60 16.40
C GLN A 10 8.14 -7.13 15.74
N ARG A 11 9.26 -7.05 16.46
CA ARG A 11 10.56 -7.54 15.96
C ARG A 11 10.52 -9.05 15.71
N GLN A 12 10.01 -9.81 16.68
CA GLN A 12 9.87 -11.27 16.56
C GLN A 12 8.95 -11.67 15.40
N ALA A 13 7.87 -10.92 15.16
CA ALA A 13 6.98 -11.14 14.03
C ALA A 13 7.68 -10.90 12.68
N VAL A 14 8.53 -9.87 12.59
CA VAL A 14 9.32 -9.60 11.37
C VAL A 14 10.37 -10.68 11.15
N GLU A 15 11.13 -11.04 12.19
CA GLU A 15 12.14 -12.11 12.15
C GLU A 15 11.52 -13.43 11.70
N PHE A 16 10.35 -13.79 12.26
CA PHE A 16 9.60 -14.98 11.85
C PHE A 16 9.26 -15.03 10.36
N VAL A 17 8.95 -13.89 9.73
CA VAL A 17 8.67 -13.85 8.28
C VAL A 17 9.96 -13.95 7.47
N VAL A 18 11.00 -13.22 7.88
CA VAL A 18 12.26 -13.10 7.13
C VAL A 18 13.07 -14.40 7.16
N GLU A 19 13.02 -15.12 8.28
CA GLU A 19 13.71 -16.41 8.47
C GLU A 19 12.94 -17.60 7.91
N SER A 20 11.72 -17.41 7.41
CA SER A 20 10.91 -18.50 6.87
C SER A 20 11.28 -18.83 5.43
N ASP A 21 11.62 -20.09 5.17
CA ASP A 21 11.74 -20.64 3.80
C ASP A 21 10.38 -20.99 3.17
N SER A 22 9.27 -20.73 3.88
CA SER A 22 7.94 -21.06 3.40
C SER A 22 7.45 -20.02 2.39
N LYS A 23 6.76 -20.49 1.35
CA LYS A 23 6.10 -19.61 0.36
C LYS A 23 5.06 -18.67 0.99
N PHE A 24 4.43 -19.11 2.08
CA PHE A 24 3.40 -18.36 2.79
C PHE A 24 3.66 -18.39 4.29
N THR A 25 3.60 -17.23 4.92
CA THR A 25 3.71 -17.05 6.37
C THR A 25 2.48 -16.33 6.87
N ALA A 26 1.87 -16.85 7.94
CA ALA A 26 0.69 -16.26 8.56
C ALA A 26 1.01 -15.82 9.99
N ILE A 27 0.56 -14.62 10.37
CA ILE A 27 0.70 -14.07 11.71
C ILE A 27 -0.67 -13.61 12.17
N ASP A 28 -1.15 -14.17 13.27
CA ASP A 28 -2.28 -13.61 13.99
C ASP A 28 -1.79 -12.52 14.95
N ALA A 29 -2.33 -11.31 14.80
CA ALA A 29 -1.89 -10.16 15.57
C ALA A 29 -3.03 -9.15 15.75
N PRO A 30 -3.20 -8.59 16.96
CA PRO A 30 -4.31 -7.68 17.25
C PRO A 30 -4.25 -6.39 16.42
N THR A 31 -5.38 -5.71 16.27
CA THR A 31 -5.42 -4.35 15.70
C THR A 31 -4.58 -3.38 16.56
N GLY A 32 -3.99 -2.37 15.93
CA GLY A 32 -3.21 -1.34 16.66
C GLY A 32 -1.78 -1.73 17.04
N ILE A 33 -1.38 -3.01 16.93
CA ILE A 33 -0.01 -3.46 17.19
C ILE A 33 1.02 -2.91 16.20
N GLY A 34 0.59 -2.30 15.08
CA GLY A 34 1.48 -1.75 14.06
C GLY A 34 1.79 -2.72 12.91
N LYS A 35 0.79 -3.46 12.43
CA LYS A 35 0.92 -4.36 11.26
C LYS A 35 1.50 -3.68 10.01
N THR A 36 1.19 -2.40 9.80
CA THR A 36 1.77 -1.63 8.69
C THR A 36 3.29 -1.45 8.84
N LEU A 37 3.78 -1.16 10.05
CA LEU A 37 5.23 -1.06 10.31
C LEU A 37 5.92 -2.40 10.09
N MET A 38 5.33 -3.49 10.59
CA MET A 38 5.87 -4.84 10.39
C MET A 38 5.92 -5.20 8.89
N GLY A 39 4.85 -4.97 8.15
CA GLY A 39 4.79 -5.24 6.71
C GLY A 39 5.77 -4.39 5.89
N ASN A 40 5.92 -3.10 6.21
CA ASN A 40 6.90 -2.24 5.55
C ASN A 40 8.35 -2.69 5.86
N SER A 41 8.62 -3.09 7.11
CA SER A 41 9.95 -3.58 7.50
C SER A 41 10.31 -4.88 6.79
N VAL A 42 9.37 -5.83 6.70
CA VAL A 42 9.53 -7.05 5.89
C VAL A 42 9.83 -6.68 4.44
N MET A 43 9.04 -5.79 3.83
CA MET A 43 9.25 -5.38 2.44
C MET A 43 10.63 -4.75 2.21
N SER A 44 11.09 -3.91 3.15
CA SER A 44 12.43 -3.31 3.11
C SER A 44 13.54 -4.37 3.15
N LEU A 45 13.43 -5.36 4.03
CA LEU A 45 14.39 -6.46 4.16
C LEU A 45 14.42 -7.38 2.92
N PHE A 46 13.31 -7.52 2.20
CA PHE A 46 13.23 -8.26 0.93
C PHE A 46 13.59 -7.43 -0.31
N GLY A 47 14.23 -6.26 -0.15
CA GLY A 47 14.73 -5.44 -1.28
C GLY A 47 13.79 -4.31 -1.72
N GLY A 48 12.80 -3.96 -0.90
CA GLY A 48 12.01 -2.72 -1.02
C GLY A 48 10.97 -2.70 -2.14
N LYS A 49 10.77 -3.80 -2.87
CA LYS A 49 9.73 -3.91 -3.91
C LYS A 49 8.68 -4.92 -3.49
N GLY A 50 7.43 -4.48 -3.42
CA GLY A 50 6.31 -5.37 -3.09
C GLY A 50 4.98 -4.66 -3.08
N TYR A 51 3.93 -5.42 -2.81
CA TYR A 51 2.57 -4.91 -2.67
C TYR A 51 2.11 -5.05 -1.22
N TYR A 52 1.53 -3.98 -0.68
CA TYR A 52 0.87 -4.00 0.62
C TYR A 52 -0.64 -3.91 0.42
N LEU A 53 -1.32 -5.04 0.64
CA LEU A 53 -2.77 -5.15 0.41
C LEU A 53 -3.53 -4.89 1.71
N VAL A 54 -4.63 -4.14 1.61
CA VAL A 54 -5.55 -3.86 2.72
C VAL A 54 -6.99 -3.96 2.24
N GLY A 55 -7.91 -4.23 3.16
CA GLY A 55 -9.31 -4.47 2.83
C GLY A 55 -10.12 -3.25 2.40
N THR A 56 -9.66 -2.02 2.68
CA THR A 56 -10.46 -0.79 2.41
C THR A 56 -9.61 0.37 1.90
N LYS A 57 -10.24 1.30 1.17
CA LYS A 57 -9.59 2.53 0.66
C LYS A 57 -9.13 3.47 1.78
N ALA A 58 -9.90 3.54 2.87
CA ALA A 58 -9.53 4.32 4.05
C ALA A 58 -8.24 3.80 4.70
N LEU A 59 -8.05 2.48 4.75
CA LEU A 59 -6.80 1.89 5.21
C LEU A 59 -5.64 2.18 4.25
N GLN A 60 -5.87 2.17 2.93
CA GLN A 60 -4.83 2.55 1.97
C GLN A 60 -4.37 3.99 2.19
N GLU A 61 -5.31 4.91 2.41
CA GLU A 61 -5.00 6.32 2.68
C GLU A 61 -4.24 6.49 4.00
N GLN A 62 -4.55 5.69 5.02
CA GLN A 62 -3.76 5.66 6.25
C GLN A 62 -2.32 5.23 5.99
N VAL A 63 -2.10 4.21 5.16
CA VAL A 63 -0.75 3.76 4.80
C VAL A 63 0.02 4.86 4.08
N VAL A 64 -0.57 5.51 3.08
CA VAL A 64 0.07 6.59 2.32
C VAL A 64 0.41 7.79 3.21
N ARG A 65 -0.45 8.15 4.17
CA ARG A 65 -0.15 9.22 5.14
C ARG A 65 1.04 8.87 6.03
N ASP A 66 1.16 7.61 6.42
CA ASP A 66 2.23 7.14 7.31
C ASP A 66 3.55 6.87 6.56
N TYR A 67 3.47 6.55 5.26
CA TYR A 67 4.57 6.19 4.36
C TYR A 67 4.39 6.92 3.01
N PRO A 68 4.81 8.20 2.89
CA PRO A 68 4.57 9.03 1.71
C PRO A 68 5.26 8.53 0.42
N ASP A 69 6.25 7.65 0.56
CA ASP A 69 6.96 6.96 -0.50
C ASP A 69 6.14 5.83 -1.14
N VAL A 70 5.10 5.33 -0.45
CA VAL A 70 4.22 4.29 -0.96
C VAL A 70 3.28 4.86 -2.03
N LYS A 71 3.29 4.23 -3.20
CA LYS A 71 2.33 4.52 -4.28
C LYS A 71 1.02 3.77 -4.06
N VAL A 72 -0.09 4.42 -4.37
CA VAL A 72 -1.43 3.87 -4.18
C VAL A 72 -2.00 3.35 -5.50
N LEU A 73 -2.55 2.14 -5.46
CA LEU A 73 -3.23 1.53 -6.60
C LEU A 73 -4.69 1.25 -6.23
N LYS A 74 -5.62 1.82 -7.00
CA LYS A 74 -7.07 1.68 -6.81
C LYS A 74 -7.74 1.45 -8.17
N GLY A 75 -9.02 1.08 -8.19
CA GLY A 75 -9.80 1.08 -9.43
C GLY A 75 -9.95 2.51 -9.99
N ARG A 76 -10.06 2.66 -11.32
CA ARG A 76 -10.10 3.96 -12.02
C ARG A 76 -11.17 4.92 -11.50
N SER A 77 -12.32 4.40 -11.08
CA SER A 77 -13.41 5.19 -10.46
C SER A 77 -13.03 5.90 -9.15
N ASN A 78 -11.85 5.61 -8.59
CA ASN A 78 -11.35 6.19 -7.34
C ASN A 78 -10.31 7.29 -7.57
N PHE A 79 -10.04 7.63 -8.82
CA PHE A 79 -9.15 8.72 -9.19
C PHE A 79 -9.98 9.81 -9.86
N LYS A 80 -9.82 11.05 -9.40
CA LYS A 80 -10.40 12.21 -10.08
C LYS A 80 -9.63 12.44 -11.37
N CYS A 81 -10.35 12.67 -12.46
CA CYS A 81 -9.73 13.05 -13.72
C CYS A 81 -9.14 14.46 -13.60
N ARG A 82 -7.93 14.66 -14.14
CA ARG A 82 -7.27 15.98 -14.15
C ARG A 82 -7.79 16.90 -15.26
N LEU A 83 -8.39 16.35 -16.31
CA LEU A 83 -8.83 17.08 -17.50
C LEU A 83 -10.32 17.45 -17.48
N PHE A 84 -11.12 16.71 -16.74
CA PHE A 84 -12.57 16.82 -16.70
C PHE A 84 -13.06 16.65 -15.27
N ASP A 85 -14.21 17.24 -14.92
CA ASP A 85 -14.81 17.08 -13.59
C ASP A 85 -15.59 15.77 -13.47
N VAL A 86 -14.91 14.65 -13.73
CA VAL A 86 -15.41 13.27 -13.62
C VAL A 86 -14.33 12.37 -13.03
N THR A 87 -14.67 11.11 -12.77
CA THR A 87 -13.69 10.08 -12.36
C THR A 87 -12.97 9.48 -13.58
N CYS A 88 -11.79 8.90 -13.36
CA CYS A 88 -10.94 8.38 -14.45
C CYS A 88 -11.54 7.20 -15.22
N ASP A 89 -12.57 6.53 -14.71
CA ASP A 89 -13.36 5.53 -15.44
C ASP A 89 -14.35 6.17 -16.42
N GLN A 90 -14.83 7.39 -16.12
CA GLN A 90 -15.74 8.18 -16.96
C GLN A 90 -15.01 9.18 -17.87
N CYS A 91 -13.69 9.16 -17.90
CA CYS A 91 -12.91 10.06 -18.74
C CYS A 91 -13.21 9.83 -20.25
N PRO A 92 -13.58 10.87 -21.03
CA PRO A 92 -13.91 10.77 -22.44
C PRO A 92 -12.85 10.06 -23.29
N TYR A 93 -11.56 10.25 -22.99
CA TYR A 93 -10.47 9.56 -23.68
C TYR A 93 -10.54 8.03 -23.54
N SER A 94 -11.04 7.55 -22.40
CA SER A 94 -11.29 6.13 -22.16
C SER A 94 -12.39 5.58 -23.04
N ALA A 95 -13.47 6.37 -23.23
CA ALA A 95 -14.62 5.95 -24.02
C ALA A 95 -14.28 5.80 -25.52
N ILE A 96 -13.32 6.60 -25.99
CA ILE A 96 -12.85 6.56 -27.39
C ILE A 96 -11.56 5.75 -27.57
N ASN A 97 -11.14 4.97 -26.57
CA ASN A 97 -9.88 4.17 -26.57
C ASN A 97 -8.64 4.98 -26.99
N LYS A 98 -8.59 6.26 -26.63
CA LYS A 98 -7.45 7.14 -26.91
C LYS A 98 -6.59 7.27 -25.64
N GLU A 99 -5.27 7.32 -25.82
CA GLU A 99 -4.36 7.56 -24.71
C GLU A 99 -4.66 8.89 -24.02
N CYS A 100 -4.64 8.87 -22.68
CA CYS A 100 -4.78 10.09 -21.88
C CYS A 100 -3.56 10.98 -22.16
N PRO A 101 -3.76 12.27 -22.51
CA PRO A 101 -2.63 13.19 -22.74
C PRO A 101 -1.86 13.49 -21.46
N GLU A 102 -2.50 13.33 -20.29
CA GLU A 102 -1.89 13.46 -18.97
C GLU A 102 -1.49 12.05 -18.48
N LYS A 103 -0.22 11.67 -18.67
CA LYS A 103 0.29 10.31 -18.37
C LYS A 103 0.82 10.13 -16.95
N ASP A 104 1.13 11.23 -16.26
CA ASP A 104 1.77 11.20 -14.95
C ASP A 104 0.72 11.25 -13.83
N MET A 105 0.26 10.08 -13.38
CA MET A 105 -0.57 9.95 -12.17
C MET A 105 0.27 9.83 -10.91
#